data_AF-A0A7C8DHP2-F1
#
_entry.id   AF-A0A7C8DHP2-F1
#
_cell.length_a   1.000
_cell.length_b   1.000
_cell.length_c   1.000
_cell.angle_alpha   90.00
_cell.angle_beta   90.00
_cell.angle_gamma   90.00
#
_symmetry.space_group_name_H-M   'P 1'
#
loop_
_entity.id
_entity.type
_entity.pdbx_description
1 polymer ?
#
loop_
_entity_poly.entity_id
_entity_poly.type
_entity_poly.pdbx_seq_one_letter_code
_entity_poly.pdbx_strand_id
1 'polypeptide(L)'
;MRDLYNLFEKPKDPLAFNALRISLAAPEKIQEWSFGEVKKPETINYRTFKPERDGLFCAKIFGPVKDYECNCGKYKRMKHRGVVCEKCGVEVIQSKVRRERMGHITLASPVAHIWFLKSLPSRIGNILEITLRDIEKVLYFEAHVVLDPGDTELLQGELLTDERLAECKEQYGRNAFEFGIGAEAVRTLLGRLDIQKLCQELRVELREATSEAKRKKLAKRLKVLEAFRESINKPEYMVLEIVPVIPPDLRPLVPLDGGRFATSDLNDLYRRVINRNNRLKRLQELNAPDVIIRNEKRMLQEAVDALFDNGRRGRVITGPSKRPLKSLSDMLKGKTGRFRQNLLGKRVDYSGRSVIVVGPELRLHQCGLPNRMALELFKPFIYSKLEQQGFVTTIKAARKMVEQEREEVWDILADVIREHPILLNRAPTLHRLGMQAFEPLLIDGKAIQLHPLVCAAFNADFDGDQMAVHVPLSVEAQIESRVLMMSTNNILSPATGRPIIGPTQDIVLGCYYMTRLRPGVHGENSRFSSVDEARLAFDAGVIHIHAAINVRI
;
A
#
# COMPACT_ATOMS: atom_id res chain seq x y z
N MET A 1 -45.88 -6.68 11.18
CA MET A 1 -45.56 -5.71 10.09
C MET A 1 -44.20 -5.01 10.23
N ARG A 2 -43.45 -5.13 11.34
CA ARG A 2 -42.09 -4.55 11.46
C ARG A 2 -40.95 -5.44 10.94
N ASP A 3 -41.17 -6.75 10.75
CA ASP A 3 -40.10 -7.68 10.35
C ASP A 3 -39.95 -7.93 8.83
N LEU A 4 -40.86 -7.43 8.00
CA LEU A 4 -40.78 -7.57 6.53
C LEU A 4 -39.89 -6.51 5.86
N TYR A 5 -39.62 -5.39 6.53
CA TYR A 5 -38.76 -4.32 5.99
C TYR A 5 -37.27 -4.66 6.05
N ASN A 6 -36.85 -5.63 6.88
CA ASN A 6 -35.46 -6.07 6.97
C ASN A 6 -35.02 -6.96 5.79
N LEU A 7 -35.94 -7.43 4.94
CA LEU A 7 -35.60 -8.23 3.75
C LEU A 7 -35.16 -7.36 2.55
N PHE A 8 -35.52 -6.07 2.55
CA PHE A 8 -35.23 -5.13 1.46
C PHE A 8 -34.24 -4.03 1.85
N GLU A 9 -33.77 -3.98 3.11
CA GLU A 9 -32.58 -3.21 3.42
C GLU A 9 -31.40 -3.85 2.69
N LYS A 10 -30.85 -3.14 1.70
CA LYS A 10 -29.50 -3.46 1.19
C LYS A 10 -28.62 -3.68 2.43
N PRO A 11 -27.90 -4.81 2.55
CA PRO A 11 -26.99 -5.00 3.66
C PRO A 11 -26.11 -3.75 3.70
N LYS A 12 -26.21 -2.96 4.79
CA LYS A 12 -25.30 -1.84 4.99
C LYS A 12 -23.92 -2.46 4.98
N ASP A 13 -23.20 -2.24 3.89
CA ASP A 13 -21.86 -2.75 3.74
C ASP A 13 -21.09 -2.26 4.97
N PRO A 14 -20.57 -3.15 5.84
CA PRO A 14 -19.95 -2.76 7.11
C PRO A 14 -18.73 -1.84 6.94
N LEU A 15 -18.34 -1.57 5.68
CA LEU A 15 -17.26 -0.72 5.22
C LEU A 15 -17.70 0.68 4.73
N ALA A 16 -18.99 1.01 4.75
CA ALA A 16 -19.46 2.35 4.39
C ALA A 16 -19.22 3.33 5.56
N PHE A 17 -18.06 4.00 5.56
CA PHE A 17 -17.72 5.08 6.50
C PHE A 17 -17.51 6.39 5.75
N ASN A 18 -17.90 7.51 6.38
CA ASN A 18 -17.74 8.85 5.78
C ASN A 18 -16.41 9.51 6.17
N ALA A 19 -15.78 9.07 7.26
CA ALA A 19 -14.56 9.66 7.78
C ALA A 19 -13.66 8.60 8.43
N LEU A 20 -12.35 8.85 8.37
CA LEU A 20 -11.32 8.08 9.08
C LEU A 20 -10.69 8.96 10.15
N ARG A 21 -10.56 8.41 11.36
CA ARG A 21 -9.88 9.05 12.48
C ARG A 21 -8.66 8.22 12.89
N ILE A 22 -7.57 8.89 13.21
CA ILE A 22 -6.39 8.29 13.83
C ILE A 22 -6.25 8.81 15.27
N SER A 23 -5.90 7.93 16.20
CA SER A 23 -5.68 8.26 17.61
C SER A 23 -4.59 7.37 18.20
N LEU A 24 -4.05 7.74 19.36
CA LEU A 24 -3.18 6.85 20.12
C LEU A 24 -4.00 5.68 20.67
N ALA A 25 -3.39 4.49 20.69
CA ALA A 25 -4.01 3.30 21.25
C ALA A 25 -3.59 3.19 22.73
N ALA A 26 -4.59 3.25 23.62
CA ALA A 26 -4.36 2.95 25.04
C ALA A 26 -4.06 1.45 25.23
N PRO A 27 -3.36 1.04 26.32
CA PRO A 27 -3.07 -0.36 26.60
C PRO A 27 -4.34 -1.24 26.63
N GLU A 28 -5.42 -0.73 27.21
CA GLU A 28 -6.72 -1.41 27.29
C GLU A 28 -7.30 -1.62 25.89
N LYS A 29 -7.17 -0.61 25.02
CA LYS A 29 -7.61 -0.68 23.62
C LYS A 29 -6.86 -1.76 22.83
N ILE A 30 -5.56 -1.90 23.10
CA ILE A 30 -4.72 -2.94 22.46
C ILE A 30 -5.14 -4.33 22.94
N GLN A 31 -5.51 -4.49 24.21
CA GLN A 31 -6.06 -5.73 24.74
C GLN A 31 -7.42 -6.07 24.11
N GLU A 32 -8.32 -5.08 23.94
CA GLU A 32 -9.62 -5.27 23.27
C GLU A 32 -9.47 -5.81 21.84
N TRP A 33 -8.47 -5.35 21.09
CA TRP A 33 -8.21 -5.85 19.74
C TRP A 33 -7.64 -7.26 19.70
N SER A 34 -7.12 -7.74 20.83
CA SER A 34 -6.38 -8.98 20.89
C SER A 34 -7.27 -10.19 21.15
N PHE A 35 -7.05 -11.24 20.38
CA PHE A 35 -7.67 -12.55 20.58
C PHE A 35 -6.85 -13.47 21.51
N GLY A 36 -5.71 -13.00 22.01
CA GLY A 36 -4.87 -13.75 22.94
C GLY A 36 -3.42 -13.27 23.01
N GLU A 37 -2.76 -13.61 24.11
CA GLU A 37 -1.37 -13.29 24.38
C GLU A 37 -0.42 -14.29 23.71
N VAL A 38 0.58 -13.78 22.98
CA VAL A 38 1.67 -14.58 22.43
C VAL A 38 2.80 -14.66 23.45
N LYS A 39 2.97 -15.84 24.05
CA LYS A 39 3.99 -16.07 25.10
C LYS A 39 5.29 -16.64 24.55
N LYS A 40 5.19 -17.34 23.42
CA LYS A 40 6.23 -18.24 22.91
C LYS A 40 6.78 -17.73 21.58
N PRO A 41 8.11 -17.71 21.37
CA PRO A 41 8.72 -17.24 20.13
C PRO A 41 8.57 -18.25 18.97
N GLU A 42 8.15 -19.48 19.26
CA GLU A 42 8.06 -20.54 18.27
C GLU A 42 6.97 -20.23 17.22
N THR A 43 7.20 -20.67 15.98
CA THR A 43 6.29 -20.43 14.85
C THR A 43 5.48 -21.67 14.53
N ILE A 44 6.11 -22.65 13.88
CA ILE A 44 5.53 -23.93 13.50
C ILE A 44 6.43 -25.07 13.95
N ASN A 45 5.84 -26.24 14.12
CA ASN A 45 6.56 -27.45 14.41
C ASN A 45 7.33 -27.93 13.17
N TYR A 46 8.62 -28.23 13.31
CA TYR A 46 9.47 -28.62 12.18
C TYR A 46 9.12 -29.98 11.55
N ARG A 47 8.46 -30.89 12.27
CA ARG A 47 8.05 -32.21 11.74
C ARG A 47 6.65 -32.20 11.16
N THR A 48 5.71 -31.59 11.88
CA THR A 48 4.28 -31.66 11.54
C THR A 48 3.78 -30.46 10.75
N PHE A 49 4.59 -29.39 10.65
CA PHE A 49 4.24 -28.09 10.08
C PHE A 49 2.98 -27.45 10.68
N LYS A 50 2.54 -27.95 11.84
CA LYS A 50 1.40 -27.39 12.58
C LYS A 50 1.85 -26.19 13.39
N PRO A 51 0.99 -25.17 13.56
CA PRO A 51 1.29 -24.05 14.43
C PRO A 51 1.50 -24.48 15.88
N GLU A 52 2.53 -23.91 16.51
CA GLU A 52 2.84 -24.16 17.92
C GLU A 52 1.85 -23.44 18.84
N ARG A 53 1.61 -24.03 20.01
CA ARG A 53 0.69 -23.48 21.01
C ARG A 53 1.31 -22.24 21.67
N ASP A 54 0.52 -21.17 21.78
CA ASP A 54 0.89 -19.85 22.30
C ASP A 54 2.06 -19.16 21.55
N GLY A 55 2.43 -19.70 20.39
CA GLY A 55 3.45 -19.17 19.50
C GLY A 55 2.93 -18.11 18.53
N LEU A 56 3.82 -17.59 17.69
CA LEU A 56 3.54 -16.53 16.72
C LEU A 56 2.50 -16.90 15.64
N PHE A 57 2.23 -18.18 15.44
CA PHE A 57 1.24 -18.65 14.45
C PHE A 57 0.07 -19.40 15.10
N CYS A 58 -0.02 -19.38 16.44
CA CYS A 58 -0.96 -20.16 17.24
C CYS A 58 -2.39 -20.12 16.69
N ALA A 59 -2.95 -21.29 16.40
CA ALA A 59 -4.29 -21.42 15.85
C ALA A 59 -5.39 -21.04 16.84
N LYS A 60 -5.12 -21.11 18.15
CA LYS A 60 -6.06 -20.68 19.19
C LYS A 60 -6.26 -19.16 19.16
N ILE A 61 -5.18 -18.40 19.00
CA ILE A 61 -5.19 -16.93 19.00
C ILE A 61 -5.70 -16.41 17.66
N PHE A 62 -5.08 -16.85 16.55
CA PHE A 62 -5.32 -16.26 15.24
C PHE A 62 -6.44 -16.94 14.44
N GLY A 63 -6.87 -18.13 14.83
CA GLY A 63 -7.90 -18.91 14.13
C GLY A 63 -7.34 -20.13 13.35
N PRO A 64 -8.23 -20.91 12.71
CA PRO A 64 -7.88 -22.20 12.10
C PRO A 64 -7.10 -22.04 10.78
N VAL A 65 -6.17 -22.97 10.51
CA VAL A 65 -5.35 -22.96 9.28
C VAL A 65 -6.16 -23.40 8.04
N LYS A 66 -7.17 -24.25 8.25
CA LYS A 66 -8.05 -24.77 7.20
C LYS A 66 -9.48 -24.35 7.50
N ASP A 67 -10.27 -24.14 6.45
CA ASP A 67 -11.67 -23.74 6.59
C ASP A 67 -12.49 -24.81 7.30
N TYR A 68 -13.21 -24.40 8.35
CA TYR A 68 -14.10 -25.27 9.13
C TYR A 68 -13.42 -26.55 9.66
N GLU A 69 -12.13 -26.47 10.00
CA GLU A 69 -11.37 -27.57 10.58
C GLU A 69 -10.49 -27.08 11.75
N CYS A 70 -10.60 -27.75 12.90
CA CYS A 70 -9.74 -27.47 14.05
C CYS A 70 -8.32 -28.06 13.87
N ASN A 71 -7.32 -27.53 14.57
CA ASN A 71 -5.91 -27.93 14.38
C ASN A 71 -5.61 -29.42 14.71
N CYS A 72 -6.37 -30.02 15.63
CA CYS A 72 -6.24 -31.45 15.96
C CYS A 72 -7.03 -32.38 15.02
N GLY A 73 -7.94 -31.85 14.22
CA GLY A 73 -8.80 -32.63 13.33
C GLY A 73 -9.99 -33.33 14.00
N LYS A 74 -10.27 -33.13 15.30
CA LYS A 74 -11.46 -33.67 16.00
C LYS A 74 -12.76 -33.18 15.36
N TYR A 75 -12.87 -31.87 15.17
CA TYR A 75 -13.99 -31.22 14.51
C TYR A 75 -13.59 -30.81 13.08
N LYS A 76 -14.37 -31.28 12.10
CA LYS A 76 -14.21 -31.02 10.68
C LYS A 76 -15.57 -30.76 10.03
N ARG A 77 -15.54 -30.04 8.91
CA ARG A 77 -16.70 -29.67 8.08
C ARG A 77 -17.58 -28.62 8.74
N MET A 78 -18.46 -28.03 7.93
CA MET A 78 -19.29 -26.88 8.28
C MET A 78 -20.32 -27.16 9.40
N LYS A 79 -20.65 -28.44 9.67
CA LYS A 79 -21.59 -28.83 10.74
C LYS A 79 -21.18 -28.40 12.15
N HIS A 80 -19.87 -28.19 12.39
CA HIS A 80 -19.35 -27.77 13.70
C HIS A 80 -18.95 -26.29 13.71
N ARG A 81 -19.50 -25.48 12.79
CA ARG A 81 -19.22 -24.05 12.72
C ARG A 81 -19.50 -23.36 14.06
N GLY A 82 -18.54 -22.58 14.54
CA GLY A 82 -18.63 -21.86 15.82
C GLY A 82 -18.31 -22.68 17.06
N VAL A 83 -18.08 -24.00 16.94
CA VAL A 83 -17.69 -24.84 18.08
C VAL A 83 -16.19 -24.63 18.37
N VAL A 84 -15.86 -24.38 19.65
CA VAL A 84 -14.48 -24.34 20.14
C VAL A 84 -14.02 -25.74 20.52
N CYS A 85 -12.91 -26.20 19.95
CA CYS A 85 -12.43 -27.54 20.23
C CYS A 85 -11.86 -27.69 21.65
N GLU A 86 -12.37 -28.61 22.46
CA GLU A 86 -11.86 -28.90 23.81
C GLU A 86 -10.38 -29.32 23.83
N LYS A 87 -9.92 -30.05 22.81
CA LYS A 87 -8.54 -30.57 22.76
C LYS A 87 -7.51 -29.50 22.42
N CYS A 88 -7.79 -28.66 21.42
CA CYS A 88 -6.82 -27.68 20.91
C CYS A 88 -7.20 -26.22 21.16
N GLY A 89 -8.40 -25.94 21.68
CA GLY A 89 -8.92 -24.59 21.91
C GLY A 89 -9.18 -23.78 20.64
N VAL A 90 -9.16 -24.40 19.47
CA VAL A 90 -9.33 -23.72 18.18
C VAL A 90 -10.81 -23.69 17.82
N GLU A 91 -11.28 -22.51 17.48
CA GLU A 91 -12.63 -22.25 16.98
C GLU A 91 -12.76 -22.71 15.51
N VAL A 92 -13.84 -23.42 15.19
CA VAL A 92 -14.11 -23.93 13.84
C VAL A 92 -14.83 -22.86 13.00
N ILE A 93 -14.04 -22.08 12.27
CA ILE A 93 -14.47 -20.97 11.41
C ILE A 93 -13.68 -20.96 10.09
N GLN A 94 -13.93 -19.98 9.23
CA GLN A 94 -13.13 -19.78 8.02
C GLN A 94 -11.71 -19.34 8.38
N SER A 95 -10.72 -19.81 7.62
CA SER A 95 -9.31 -19.45 7.78
C SER A 95 -9.02 -17.97 7.50
N LYS A 96 -9.87 -17.29 6.71
CA LYS A 96 -9.77 -15.85 6.37
C LYS A 96 -9.59 -14.95 7.60
N VAL A 97 -10.16 -15.33 8.74
CA VAL A 97 -10.03 -14.59 10.01
C VAL A 97 -8.57 -14.45 10.49
N ARG A 98 -7.66 -15.34 10.04
CA ARG A 98 -6.22 -15.28 10.35
C ARG A 98 -5.51 -14.07 9.73
N ARG A 99 -6.18 -13.37 8.81
CA ARG A 99 -5.74 -12.09 8.26
C ARG A 99 -6.22 -10.88 9.07
N GLU A 100 -7.23 -11.06 9.92
CA GLU A 100 -7.91 -9.99 10.65
C GLU A 100 -7.62 -10.01 12.15
N ARG A 101 -7.55 -11.20 12.78
CA ARG A 101 -7.34 -11.36 14.22
C ARG A 101 -5.93 -10.96 14.64
N MET A 102 -5.82 -10.05 15.60
CA MET A 102 -4.55 -9.61 16.19
C MET A 102 -4.24 -10.38 17.48
N GLY A 103 -2.95 -10.47 17.81
CA GLY A 103 -2.45 -10.93 19.11
C GLY A 103 -1.85 -9.76 19.89
N HIS A 104 -1.41 -10.00 21.12
CA HIS A 104 -0.62 -9.02 21.86
C HIS A 104 0.53 -9.70 22.64
N ILE A 105 1.52 -8.90 23.02
CA ILE A 105 2.62 -9.27 23.91
C ILE A 105 2.60 -8.31 25.09
N THR A 106 2.44 -8.84 26.30
CA THR A 106 2.56 -8.07 27.54
C THR A 106 4.03 -7.95 27.91
N LEU A 107 4.55 -6.72 27.88
CA LEU A 107 5.93 -6.44 28.21
C LEU A 107 6.18 -6.54 29.72
N ALA A 108 7.35 -7.03 30.10
CA ALA A 108 7.77 -7.14 31.50
C ALA A 108 8.22 -5.80 32.09
N SER A 109 8.59 -4.86 31.21
CA SER A 109 8.93 -3.48 31.53
C SER A 109 8.32 -2.59 30.44
N PRO A 110 7.77 -1.42 30.79
CA PRO A 110 7.37 -0.41 29.82
C PRO A 110 8.52 -0.04 28.87
N VAL A 111 8.18 0.33 27.64
CA VAL A 111 9.12 0.66 26.56
C VAL A 111 8.66 1.92 25.86
N ALA A 112 9.53 2.92 25.72
CA ALA A 112 9.18 4.16 25.03
C ALA A 112 9.00 3.92 23.52
N HIS A 113 7.93 4.44 22.91
CA HIS A 113 7.71 4.25 21.49
C HIS A 113 8.68 5.13 20.65
N ILE A 114 9.49 4.49 19.81
CA ILE A 114 10.57 5.14 19.03
C ILE A 114 10.12 6.35 18.20
N TRP A 115 8.92 6.31 17.61
CA TRP A 115 8.40 7.45 16.84
C TRP A 115 8.20 8.72 17.68
N PHE A 116 7.68 8.65 18.90
CA PHE A 116 7.46 9.84 19.73
C PHE A 116 8.76 10.36 20.36
N LEU A 117 9.74 9.46 20.53
CA LEU A 117 11.08 9.81 21.00
C LEU A 117 11.91 10.49 19.89
N LYS A 118 12.11 9.83 18.75
CA LYS A 118 13.09 10.21 17.71
C LYS A 118 12.49 10.99 16.53
N SER A 119 11.17 11.18 16.45
CA SER A 119 10.63 12.13 15.47
C SER A 119 11.12 13.54 15.82
N LEU A 120 11.54 14.33 14.83
CA LEU A 120 11.95 15.72 15.05
C LEU A 120 10.77 16.65 14.73
N PRO A 121 10.31 17.49 15.67
CA PRO A 121 10.74 17.59 17.07
C PRO A 121 10.22 16.43 17.94
N SER A 122 11.01 16.03 18.95
CA SER A 122 10.63 14.96 19.89
C SER A 122 9.38 15.37 20.67
N ARG A 123 8.36 14.52 20.68
CA ARG A 123 7.10 14.83 21.39
C ARG A 123 7.30 14.70 22.89
N ILE A 124 7.96 13.62 23.32
CA ILE A 124 8.29 13.36 24.72
C ILE A 124 9.22 14.46 25.27
N GLY A 125 10.29 14.80 24.53
CA GLY A 125 11.23 15.86 24.96
C GLY A 125 10.62 17.25 25.02
N ASN A 126 9.72 17.57 24.09
CA ASN A 126 9.04 18.87 24.13
C ASN A 126 8.06 18.99 25.32
N ILE A 127 7.37 17.89 25.67
CA ILE A 127 6.43 17.88 26.80
C ILE A 127 7.16 18.01 28.14
N LEU A 128 8.21 17.22 28.35
CA LEU A 128 8.99 17.16 29.60
C LEU A 128 10.04 18.28 29.75
N GLU A 129 10.29 19.06 28.69
CA GLU A 129 11.39 20.05 28.61
C GLU A 129 12.80 19.51 28.75
N ILE A 130 12.96 18.19 28.72
CA ILE A 130 14.25 17.52 28.72
C ILE A 130 14.76 17.42 27.28
N THR A 131 16.07 17.61 27.09
CA THR A 131 16.66 17.45 25.76
C THR A 131 16.56 16.00 25.27
N LEU A 132 16.51 15.80 23.95
CA LEU A 132 16.43 14.45 23.38
C LEU A 132 17.60 13.56 23.83
N ARG A 133 18.82 14.13 23.92
CA ARG A 133 20.02 13.40 24.34
C ARG A 133 19.89 12.93 25.78
N ASP A 134 19.33 13.76 26.63
CA ASP A 134 19.18 13.46 28.05
C ASP A 134 18.09 12.41 28.29
N ILE A 135 16.95 12.49 27.59
CA ILE A 135 15.94 11.42 27.62
C ILE A 135 16.53 10.09 27.15
N GLU A 136 17.40 10.10 26.15
CA GLU A 136 18.10 8.89 25.72
C GLU A 136 19.04 8.34 26.80
N LYS A 137 19.76 9.18 27.54
CA LYS A 137 20.57 8.70 28.67
C LYS A 137 19.69 8.01 29.72
N VAL A 138 18.52 8.56 30.02
CA VAL A 138 17.57 7.96 30.98
C VAL A 138 17.00 6.64 30.45
N LEU A 139 16.53 6.61 29.21
CA LEU A 139 15.89 5.43 28.61
C LEU A 139 16.83 4.23 28.45
N TYR A 140 18.12 4.47 28.24
CA TYR A 140 19.12 3.41 28.01
C TYR A 140 20.01 3.16 29.23
N PHE A 141 19.55 3.59 30.40
CA PHE A 141 20.11 3.30 31.71
C PHE A 141 21.53 3.86 31.92
N GLU A 142 21.84 5.04 31.36
CA GLU A 142 23.11 5.75 31.58
C GLU A 142 23.02 6.80 32.71
N ALA A 143 21.84 7.37 32.95
CA ALA A 143 21.61 8.37 33.98
C ALA A 143 20.22 8.21 34.61
N HIS A 144 20.08 8.67 35.86
CA HIS A 144 18.81 8.73 36.57
C HIS A 144 18.13 10.07 36.34
N VAL A 145 16.80 10.12 36.52
CA VAL A 145 16.01 11.35 36.47
C VAL A 145 15.26 11.53 37.78
N VAL A 146 15.20 12.77 38.28
CA VAL A 146 14.42 13.14 39.46
C VAL A 146 12.93 13.15 39.10
N LEU A 147 12.15 12.31 39.78
CA LEU A 147 10.70 12.17 39.62
C LEU A 147 9.93 13.13 40.52
N ASP A 148 10.38 13.25 41.76
CA ASP A 148 9.88 14.18 42.77
C ASP A 148 11.06 14.73 43.58
N PRO A 149 11.33 16.04 43.53
CA PRO A 149 12.41 16.64 44.29
C PRO A 149 12.13 16.70 45.81
N GLY A 150 10.88 16.54 46.26
CA GLY A 150 10.53 16.71 47.68
C GLY A 150 10.96 18.08 48.21
N ASP A 151 11.58 18.10 49.39
CA ASP A 151 12.10 19.32 50.04
C ASP A 151 13.57 19.63 49.69
N THR A 152 14.14 18.95 48.70
CA THR A 152 15.54 19.13 48.30
C THR A 152 15.73 20.29 47.30
N GLU A 153 16.97 20.69 47.07
CA GLU A 153 17.32 21.72 46.07
C GLU A 153 17.24 21.21 44.61
N LEU A 154 16.89 19.94 44.40
CA LEU A 154 16.85 19.32 43.08
C LEU A 154 15.65 19.81 42.26
N LEU A 155 15.77 19.79 40.93
CA LEU A 155 14.68 20.11 40.03
C LEU A 155 14.03 18.84 39.46
N GLN A 156 12.71 18.86 39.30
CA GLN A 156 12.00 17.79 38.62
C GLN A 156 12.47 17.68 37.16
N GLY A 157 12.82 16.47 36.72
CA GLY A 157 13.37 16.24 35.38
C GLY A 157 14.87 16.50 35.26
N GLU A 158 15.55 16.88 36.35
CA GLU A 158 17.01 16.96 36.40
C GLU A 158 17.65 15.58 36.28
N LEU A 159 18.78 15.50 35.57
CA LEU A 159 19.53 14.26 35.39
C LEU A 159 20.63 14.12 36.43
N LEU A 160 20.67 12.96 37.07
CA LEU A 160 21.67 12.59 38.05
C LEU A 160 22.51 11.44 37.49
N THR A 161 23.83 11.62 37.45
CA THR A 161 24.78 10.51 37.23
C THR A 161 24.83 9.63 38.47
N ASP A 162 25.37 8.41 38.34
CA ASP A 162 25.48 7.48 39.48
C ASP A 162 26.32 8.07 40.64
N GLU A 163 27.38 8.82 40.33
CA GLU A 163 28.21 9.54 41.31
C GLU A 163 27.41 10.63 42.02
N ARG A 164 26.75 11.51 41.25
CA ARG A 164 25.96 12.60 41.81
C ARG A 164 24.77 12.09 42.63
N LEU A 165 24.16 10.98 42.21
CA LEU A 165 23.10 10.31 42.95
C LEU A 165 23.61 9.83 44.32
N ALA A 166 24.84 9.31 44.39
CA ALA A 166 25.44 8.89 45.66
C ALA A 166 25.66 10.10 46.58
N GLU A 167 26.21 11.19 46.06
CA GLU A 167 26.39 12.45 46.81
C GLU A 167 25.06 13.00 47.34
N CYS A 168 24.02 13.09 46.50
CA CYS A 168 22.71 13.58 46.92
C CYS A 168 22.06 12.68 47.96
N LYS A 169 22.29 11.35 47.90
CA LYS A 169 21.81 10.41 48.92
C LYS A 169 22.52 10.57 50.25
N GLU A 170 23.80 10.92 50.23
CA GLU A 170 24.58 11.23 51.44
C GLU A 170 24.15 12.57 52.06
N GLN A 171 23.91 13.58 51.23
CA GLN A 171 23.52 14.93 51.68
C GLN A 171 22.10 15.01 52.22
N TYR A 172 21.11 14.54 51.45
CA TYR A 172 19.69 14.71 51.79
C TYR A 172 19.07 13.47 52.46
N GLY A 173 19.76 12.33 52.43
CA GLY A 173 19.26 11.07 52.96
C GLY A 173 18.49 10.23 51.94
N ARG A 174 18.34 8.93 52.21
CA ARG A 174 17.84 7.94 51.24
C ARG A 174 16.40 8.15 50.76
N ASN A 175 15.56 8.84 51.52
CA ASN A 175 14.13 9.01 51.26
C ASN A 175 13.71 10.47 51.02
N ALA A 176 14.67 11.39 50.85
CA ALA A 176 14.34 12.81 50.72
C ALA A 176 13.78 13.20 49.33
N PHE A 177 14.07 12.42 48.29
CA PHE A 177 13.61 12.67 46.93
C PHE A 177 13.40 11.34 46.18
N GLU A 178 12.50 11.34 45.20
CA GLU A 178 12.24 10.18 44.34
C GLU A 178 13.00 10.31 43.02
N PHE A 179 13.71 9.25 42.64
CA PHE A 179 14.41 9.17 41.36
C PHE A 179 14.04 7.88 40.63
N GLY A 180 14.16 7.90 39.31
CA GLY A 180 13.87 6.75 38.46
C GLY A 180 14.85 6.63 37.31
N ILE A 181 14.85 5.47 36.65
CA ILE A 181 15.65 5.22 35.44
C ILE A 181 14.82 4.42 34.43
N GLY A 182 15.16 4.56 33.14
CA GLY A 182 14.50 3.85 32.05
C GLY A 182 13.14 4.41 31.65
N ALA A 183 12.40 3.63 30.86
CA ALA A 183 11.09 4.01 30.34
C ALA A 183 10.00 4.10 31.43
N GLU A 184 10.16 3.40 32.56
CA GLU A 184 9.27 3.51 33.72
C GLU A 184 9.29 4.93 34.28
N ALA A 185 10.50 5.49 34.47
CA ALA A 185 10.66 6.85 34.97
C ALA A 185 10.04 7.89 34.03
N VAL A 186 10.29 7.76 32.72
CA VAL A 186 9.69 8.64 31.70
C VAL A 186 8.17 8.56 31.72
N ARG A 187 7.60 7.36 31.90
CA ARG A 187 6.15 7.19 32.00
C ARG A 187 5.60 7.84 33.27
N THR A 188 6.24 7.66 34.42
CA THR A 188 5.81 8.29 35.68
C THR A 188 5.83 9.82 35.56
N LEU A 189 6.87 10.40 34.96
CA LEU A 189 6.92 11.83 34.68
C LEU A 189 5.76 12.27 33.80
N LEU A 190 5.49 11.55 32.70
CA LEU A 190 4.38 11.87 31.80
C LEU A 190 3.01 11.75 32.47
N GLY A 191 2.82 10.78 33.37
CA GLY A 191 1.57 10.55 34.09
C GLY A 191 1.29 11.55 35.23
N ARG A 192 2.34 12.18 35.78
CA ARG A 192 2.21 13.23 36.80
C ARG A 192 1.87 14.61 36.22
N LEU A 193 1.91 14.80 34.90
CA LEU A 193 1.64 16.09 34.27
C LEU A 193 0.16 16.43 34.29
N ASP A 194 -0.19 17.56 34.90
CA ASP A 194 -1.48 18.21 34.69
C ASP A 194 -1.45 19.08 33.44
N ILE A 195 -2.01 18.54 32.35
CA ILE A 195 -2.05 19.19 31.04
C ILE A 195 -2.84 20.50 31.10
N GLN A 196 -3.93 20.55 31.89
CA GLN A 196 -4.78 21.74 31.94
C GLN A 196 -4.04 22.89 32.60
N LYS A 197 -3.44 22.62 33.77
CA LYS A 197 -2.66 23.61 34.52
C LYS A 197 -1.44 24.09 33.72
N LEU A 198 -0.69 23.16 33.13
CA LEU A 198 0.50 23.49 32.33
C LEU A 198 0.16 24.31 31.08
N CYS A 199 -0.98 24.05 30.42
CA CYS A 199 -1.45 24.87 29.30
C CYS A 199 -1.76 26.31 29.73
N GLN A 200 -2.29 26.53 30.94
CA GLN A 200 -2.57 27.88 31.46
C GLN A 200 -1.29 28.62 31.78
N GLU A 201 -0.36 27.98 32.49
CA GLU A 201 0.97 28.52 32.83
C GLU A 201 1.74 28.94 31.57
N LEU A 202 1.81 28.05 30.57
CA LEU A 202 2.50 28.32 29.30
C LEU A 202 1.88 29.48 28.51
N ARG A 203 0.57 29.72 28.63
CA ARG A 203 -0.10 30.86 27.98
C ARG A 203 0.30 32.19 28.64
N VAL A 204 0.48 32.20 29.96
CA VAL A 204 0.96 33.38 30.69
C VAL A 204 2.42 33.64 30.33
N GLU A 205 3.28 32.61 30.42
CA GLU A 205 4.70 32.75 30.06
C GLU A 205 4.90 33.19 28.60
N LEU A 206 4.06 32.74 27.68
CA LEU A 206 4.14 33.13 26.28
C LEU A 206 3.85 34.63 26.06
N ARG A 207 2.97 35.23 26.87
CA ARG A 207 2.67 36.67 26.84
C ARG A 207 3.81 37.49 27.41
N GLU A 208 4.39 37.03 28.51
CA GLU A 208 5.48 37.70 29.22
C GLU A 208 6.84 37.54 28.53
N ALA A 209 7.03 36.47 27.74
CA ALA A 209 8.28 36.24 27.04
C ALA A 209 8.62 37.39 26.08
N THR A 210 9.76 38.03 26.29
CA THR A 210 10.30 39.11 25.44
C THR A 210 11.13 38.58 24.28
N SER A 211 11.85 37.47 24.49
CA SER A 211 12.71 36.85 23.47
C SER A 211 11.92 36.05 22.43
N GLU A 212 12.21 36.27 21.14
CA GLU A 212 11.60 35.55 20.02
C GLU A 212 11.90 34.04 20.07
N ALA A 213 13.10 33.65 20.49
CA ALA A 213 13.50 32.24 20.62
C ALA A 213 12.69 31.53 21.72
N LYS A 214 12.52 32.19 22.88
CA LYS A 214 11.70 31.66 23.99
C LYS A 214 10.24 31.53 23.57
N ARG A 215 9.69 32.55 22.90
CA ARG A 215 8.32 32.50 22.32
C ARG A 215 8.13 31.32 21.36
N LYS A 216 9.07 31.10 20.42
CA LYS A 216 9.00 29.96 19.48
C LYS A 216 9.04 28.60 20.18
N LYS A 217 9.84 28.45 21.25
CA LYS A 217 9.92 27.21 22.04
C LYS A 217 8.60 26.96 22.78
N LEU A 218 8.12 27.95 23.52
CA LEU A 218 6.86 27.88 24.28
C LEU A 218 5.66 27.60 23.36
N ALA A 219 5.56 28.27 22.21
CA ALA A 219 4.48 28.05 21.25
C ALA A 219 4.47 26.61 20.71
N LYS A 220 5.64 26.03 20.43
CA LYS A 220 5.75 24.62 19.99
C LYS A 220 5.34 23.64 21.09
N ARG A 221 5.64 23.94 22.35
CA ARG A 221 5.25 23.12 23.50
C ARG A 221 3.74 23.19 23.74
N LEU A 222 3.21 24.41 23.82
CA LEU A 222 1.78 24.68 24.00
C LEU A 222 0.95 24.00 22.92
N LYS A 223 1.37 24.07 21.64
CA LYS A 223 0.68 23.39 20.52
C LYS A 223 0.53 21.89 20.72
N VAL A 224 1.54 21.22 21.28
CA VAL A 224 1.47 19.76 21.54
C VAL A 224 0.54 19.48 22.72
N LEU A 225 0.64 20.25 23.80
CA LEU A 225 -0.19 20.06 24.99
C LEU A 225 -1.67 20.38 24.72
N GLU A 226 -1.96 21.42 23.94
CA GLU A 226 -3.33 21.74 23.51
C GLU A 226 -3.93 20.59 22.68
N ALA A 227 -3.14 19.98 21.78
CA ALA A 227 -3.59 18.82 21.03
C ALA A 227 -3.91 17.61 21.93
N PHE A 228 -3.17 17.43 23.03
CA PHE A 228 -3.52 16.42 24.04
C PHE A 228 -4.78 16.80 24.80
N ARG A 229 -4.93 18.06 25.22
CA ARG A 229 -6.10 18.58 25.93
C ARG A 229 -7.40 18.45 25.13
N GLU A 230 -7.35 18.67 23.82
CA GLU A 230 -8.50 18.51 22.92
C GLU A 230 -8.79 17.05 22.57
N SER A 231 -7.82 16.16 22.80
CA SER A 231 -7.96 14.73 22.53
C SER A 231 -8.33 13.93 23.78
N ILE A 232 -8.78 12.69 23.59
CA ILE A 232 -9.01 11.72 24.68
C ILE A 232 -7.69 11.05 25.11
N ASN A 233 -6.58 11.37 24.44
CA ASN A 233 -5.32 10.67 24.64
C ASN A 233 -4.59 11.19 25.87
N LYS A 234 -3.95 10.27 26.60
CA LYS A 234 -3.03 10.62 27.69
C LYS A 234 -1.58 10.60 27.22
N PRO A 235 -0.70 11.47 27.75
CA PRO A 235 0.72 11.49 27.41
C PRO A 235 1.44 10.17 27.71
N GLU A 236 1.05 9.47 28.77
CA GLU A 236 1.65 8.17 29.14
C GLU A 236 1.49 7.09 28.07
N TYR A 237 0.49 7.19 27.18
CA TYR A 237 0.27 6.22 26.09
C TYR A 237 1.39 6.22 25.03
N MET A 238 2.31 7.19 25.08
CA MET A 238 3.52 7.17 24.27
C MET A 238 4.55 6.13 24.74
N VAL A 239 4.39 5.59 25.96
CA VAL A 239 5.17 4.50 26.52
C VAL A 239 4.33 3.23 26.48
N LEU A 240 4.80 2.23 25.75
CA LEU A 240 4.10 0.97 25.53
C LEU A 240 4.30 0.02 26.70
N GLU A 241 3.21 -0.51 27.23
CA GLU A 241 3.21 -1.69 28.10
C GLU A 241 2.88 -2.97 27.34
N ILE A 242 2.14 -2.82 26.24
CA ILE A 242 1.61 -3.92 25.44
C ILE A 242 1.91 -3.63 23.98
N VAL A 243 2.48 -4.63 23.31
CA VAL A 243 2.80 -4.55 21.87
C VAL A 243 1.81 -5.41 21.09
N PRO A 244 1.05 -4.85 20.14
CA PRO A 244 0.20 -5.64 19.27
C PRO A 244 1.02 -6.50 18.31
N VAL A 245 0.54 -7.72 18.08
CA VAL A 245 1.10 -8.67 17.11
C VAL A 245 0.21 -8.72 15.89
N ILE A 246 0.78 -8.37 14.74
CA ILE A 246 0.08 -8.38 13.45
C ILE A 246 -0.37 -9.81 13.09
N PRO A 247 -1.54 -9.98 12.44
CA PRO A 247 -2.04 -11.26 11.98
C PRO A 247 -1.02 -12.07 11.16
N PRO A 248 -0.94 -13.40 11.33
CA PRO A 248 0.08 -14.25 10.71
C PRO A 248 0.06 -14.23 9.18
N ASP A 249 -1.12 -14.08 8.55
CA ASP A 249 -1.24 -14.09 7.09
C ASP A 249 -0.67 -12.80 6.44
N LEU A 250 -0.46 -11.74 7.23
CA LEU A 250 0.26 -10.54 6.80
C LEU A 250 1.78 -10.67 6.95
N ARG A 251 2.25 -11.72 7.63
CA ARG A 251 3.66 -12.07 7.83
C ARG A 251 3.89 -13.58 7.58
N PRO A 252 3.57 -14.08 6.38
CA PRO A 252 3.47 -15.51 6.13
C PRO A 252 4.82 -16.21 6.23
N LEU A 253 4.74 -17.51 6.47
CA LEU A 253 5.84 -18.46 6.40
C LEU A 253 5.47 -19.45 5.30
N VAL A 254 6.08 -19.29 4.12
CA VAL A 254 5.70 -20.03 2.92
C VAL A 254 6.73 -21.15 2.69
N PRO A 255 6.30 -22.43 2.61
CA PRO A 255 7.19 -23.50 2.22
C PRO A 255 7.65 -23.30 0.77
N LEU A 256 8.95 -23.45 0.55
CA LEU A 256 9.58 -23.50 -0.77
C LEU A 256 9.97 -24.93 -1.09
N ASP A 257 10.20 -25.20 -2.38
CA ASP A 257 10.70 -26.49 -2.85
C ASP A 257 12.04 -26.83 -2.15
N GLY A 258 12.22 -28.10 -1.78
CA GLY A 258 13.39 -28.56 -1.04
C GLY A 258 13.32 -28.36 0.48
N GLY A 259 12.11 -28.20 1.05
CA GLY A 259 11.91 -28.16 2.51
C GLY A 259 12.39 -26.87 3.19
N ARG A 260 12.71 -25.83 2.40
CA ARG A 260 13.07 -24.51 2.91
C ARG A 260 11.81 -23.68 3.18
N PHE A 261 11.95 -22.66 4.02
CA PHE A 261 10.87 -21.72 4.32
C PHE A 261 11.27 -20.29 4.00
N ALA A 262 10.43 -19.58 3.26
CA ALA A 262 10.51 -18.14 3.14
C ALA A 262 9.79 -17.51 4.33
N THR A 263 10.54 -16.82 5.18
CA THR A 263 10.02 -16.13 6.37
C THR A 263 10.00 -14.62 6.17
N SER A 264 8.92 -13.97 6.59
CA SER A 264 8.90 -12.51 6.71
C SER A 264 9.88 -12.01 7.77
N ASP A 265 10.61 -10.93 7.47
CA ASP A 265 11.56 -10.27 8.37
C ASP A 265 10.91 -9.86 9.71
N LEU A 266 9.61 -9.54 9.72
CA LEU A 266 8.85 -9.22 10.93
C LEU A 266 8.82 -10.37 11.94
N ASN A 267 8.77 -11.62 11.47
CA ASN A 267 8.74 -12.76 12.38
C ASN A 267 10.03 -12.84 13.20
N ASP A 268 11.19 -12.51 12.61
CA ASP A 268 12.46 -12.49 13.33
C ASP A 268 12.53 -11.34 14.34
N LEU A 269 11.99 -10.17 14.01
CA LEU A 269 11.89 -9.03 14.93
C LEU A 269 10.96 -9.37 16.11
N TYR A 270 9.78 -9.94 15.86
CA TYR A 270 8.88 -10.41 16.93
C TYR A 270 9.54 -11.48 17.82
N ARG A 271 10.24 -12.46 17.23
CA ARG A 271 10.97 -13.48 17.97
C ARG A 271 11.99 -12.87 18.93
N ARG A 272 12.73 -11.86 18.48
CA ARG A 272 13.70 -11.14 19.33
C ARG A 272 13.01 -10.46 20.50
N VAL A 273 11.91 -9.75 20.27
CA VAL A 273 11.12 -9.09 21.34
C VAL A 273 10.63 -10.11 22.36
N ILE A 274 10.01 -11.20 21.92
CA ILE A 274 9.47 -12.24 22.82
C ILE A 274 10.59 -12.90 23.63
N ASN A 275 11.71 -13.24 22.99
CA ASN A 275 12.85 -13.85 23.67
C ASN A 275 13.43 -12.94 24.77
N ARG A 276 13.62 -11.65 24.46
CA ARG A 276 14.10 -10.65 25.43
C ARG A 276 13.11 -10.44 26.56
N ASN A 277 11.83 -10.34 26.24
CA ASN A 277 10.77 -10.16 27.22
C ASN A 277 10.69 -11.36 28.20
N ASN A 278 10.71 -12.58 27.68
CA ASN A 278 10.67 -13.79 28.51
C ASN A 278 11.93 -13.95 29.37
N ARG A 279 13.10 -13.59 28.82
CA ARG A 279 14.35 -13.57 29.58
C ARG A 279 14.31 -12.56 30.72
N LEU A 280 13.78 -11.36 30.47
CA LEU A 280 13.60 -10.33 31.50
C LEU A 280 12.65 -10.79 32.61
N LYS A 281 11.49 -11.39 32.28
CA LYS A 281 10.56 -11.96 33.27
C LYS A 281 11.25 -12.99 34.18
N ARG A 282 11.99 -13.93 33.59
CA ARG A 282 12.75 -14.94 34.37
C ARG A 282 13.81 -14.33 35.27
N LEU A 283 14.52 -13.30 34.80
CA LEU A 283 15.54 -12.61 35.60
C LEU A 283 14.93 -11.86 36.79
N GLN A 284 13.74 -11.27 36.61
CA GLN A 284 12.99 -10.63 37.69
C GLN A 284 12.48 -11.66 38.70
N GLU A 285 11.93 -12.79 38.24
CA GLU A 285 11.48 -13.89 39.11
C GLU A 285 12.61 -14.47 39.98
N LEU A 286 13.82 -14.53 39.42
CA LEU A 286 15.02 -15.01 40.13
C LEU A 286 15.70 -13.94 40.99
N ASN A 287 15.14 -12.72 41.07
CA ASN A 287 15.75 -11.57 41.75
C ASN A 287 17.23 -11.36 41.36
N ALA A 288 17.53 -11.44 40.07
CA ALA A 288 18.88 -11.24 39.55
C ALA A 288 19.41 -9.82 39.88
N PRO A 289 20.74 -9.62 39.96
CA PRO A 289 21.32 -8.31 40.23
C PRO A 289 20.84 -7.21 39.27
N ASP A 290 20.66 -5.99 39.79
CA ASP A 290 20.11 -4.84 39.06
C ASP A 290 20.85 -4.52 37.77
N VAL A 291 22.18 -4.70 37.74
CA VAL A 291 22.99 -4.46 36.54
C VAL A 291 22.54 -5.34 35.37
N ILE A 292 22.22 -6.61 35.65
CA ILE A 292 21.75 -7.57 34.64
C ILE A 292 20.33 -7.20 34.19
N ILE A 293 19.46 -6.82 35.13
CA ILE A 293 18.08 -6.40 34.82
C ILE A 293 18.09 -5.14 33.95
N ARG A 294 18.89 -4.12 34.28
CA ARG A 294 19.05 -2.89 33.49
C ARG A 294 19.51 -3.19 32.07
N ASN A 295 20.51 -4.06 31.91
CA ASN A 295 20.98 -4.46 30.60
C ASN A 295 19.89 -5.18 29.79
N GLU A 296 19.11 -6.07 30.39
CA GLU A 296 18.03 -6.77 29.67
C GLU A 296 16.85 -5.83 29.36
N LYS A 297 16.51 -4.87 30.23
CA LYS A 297 15.54 -3.79 29.94
C LYS A 297 16.01 -2.95 28.74
N ARG A 298 17.29 -2.58 28.68
CA ARG A 298 17.89 -1.88 27.53
C ARG A 298 17.78 -2.70 26.23
N MET A 299 18.11 -3.99 26.29
CA MET A 299 18.01 -4.90 25.14
C MET A 299 16.56 -5.09 24.67
N LEU A 300 15.59 -5.07 25.59
CA LEU A 300 14.17 -5.11 25.25
C LEU A 300 13.73 -3.82 24.53
N GLN A 301 14.13 -2.65 25.03
CA GLN A 301 13.89 -1.36 24.37
C GLN A 301 14.42 -1.36 22.93
N GLU A 302 15.67 -1.78 22.73
CA GLU A 302 16.27 -1.85 21.38
C GLU A 302 15.54 -2.85 20.45
N ALA A 303 15.09 -3.98 20.98
CA ALA A 303 14.35 -4.97 20.20
C ALA A 303 12.99 -4.44 19.72
N VAL A 304 12.28 -3.70 20.58
CA VAL A 304 11.01 -3.06 20.22
C VAL A 304 11.24 -1.88 19.28
N ASP A 305 12.29 -1.08 19.48
CA ASP A 305 12.66 0.00 18.57
C ASP A 305 12.88 -0.54 17.15
N ALA A 306 13.62 -1.65 17.01
CA ALA A 306 13.88 -2.29 15.73
C ALA A 306 12.62 -2.92 15.09
N LEU A 307 11.66 -3.39 15.90
CA LEU A 307 10.37 -3.87 15.40
C LEU A 307 9.59 -2.74 14.69
N PHE A 308 9.53 -1.57 15.31
CA PHE A 308 8.80 -0.42 14.76
C PHE A 308 9.56 0.31 13.65
N ASP A 309 10.84 0.65 13.83
CA ASP A 309 11.66 1.35 12.84
C ASP A 309 13.15 0.96 12.95
N ASN A 310 13.55 -0.06 12.19
CA ASN A 310 14.91 -0.60 12.17
C ASN A 310 15.87 0.33 11.40
N GLY A 311 16.48 1.28 12.11
CA GLY A 311 17.48 2.18 11.54
C GLY A 311 17.43 3.61 12.07
N ARG A 312 16.41 3.98 12.85
CA ARG A 312 16.39 5.29 13.54
C ARG A 312 17.41 5.40 14.68
N ARG A 313 17.88 4.28 15.21
CA ARG A 313 18.84 4.24 16.30
C ARG A 313 19.90 3.18 16.04
N GLY A 314 21.16 3.59 16.23
CA GLY A 314 22.29 2.68 16.30
C GLY A 314 22.51 1.88 15.03
N ARG A 315 23.11 0.69 15.20
CA ARG A 315 23.40 -0.23 14.10
C ARG A 315 22.14 -0.98 13.70
N VAL A 316 21.81 -0.92 12.41
CA VAL A 316 20.70 -1.70 11.84
C VAL A 316 20.85 -3.18 12.13
N ILE A 317 19.76 -3.79 12.59
CA ILE A 317 19.72 -5.23 12.78
C ILE A 317 19.66 -5.90 11.41
N THR A 318 20.64 -6.78 11.16
CA THR A 318 20.74 -7.54 9.93
C THR A 318 20.28 -8.99 10.11
N GLY A 319 19.74 -9.55 9.03
CA GLY A 319 19.41 -10.97 8.94
C GLY A 319 20.61 -11.83 8.52
N PRO A 320 20.39 -13.15 8.32
CA PRO A 320 21.44 -14.09 7.91
C PRO A 320 22.17 -13.68 6.61
N SER A 321 21.45 -13.04 5.68
CA SER A 321 22.00 -12.56 4.41
C SER A 321 22.70 -11.20 4.52
N LYS A 322 23.07 -10.76 5.73
CA LYS A 322 23.65 -9.42 6.05
C LYS A 322 22.83 -8.21 5.61
N ARG A 323 21.63 -8.39 5.04
CA ARG A 323 20.70 -7.32 4.69
C ARG A 323 19.97 -6.81 5.95
N PRO A 324 19.66 -5.50 6.05
CA PRO A 324 18.84 -5.00 7.14
C PRO A 324 17.44 -5.62 7.09
N LEU A 325 16.91 -6.01 8.25
CA LEU A 325 15.55 -6.52 8.36
C LEU A 325 14.55 -5.38 8.15
N LYS A 326 13.48 -5.63 7.38
CA LYS A 326 12.41 -4.64 7.20
C LYS A 326 11.52 -4.55 8.45
N SER A 327 11.36 -3.34 8.97
CA SER A 327 10.50 -3.03 10.11
C SER A 327 9.05 -2.70 9.69
N LEU A 328 8.17 -2.49 10.66
CA LEU A 328 6.79 -2.07 10.42
C LEU A 328 6.70 -0.75 9.65
N SER A 329 7.54 0.24 10.02
CA SER A 329 7.62 1.50 9.28
C SER A 329 8.06 1.32 7.84
N ASP A 330 9.04 0.45 7.57
CA ASP A 330 9.57 0.21 6.22
C ASP A 330 8.55 -0.45 5.29
N MET A 331 7.62 -1.24 5.84
CA MET A 331 6.52 -1.83 5.06
C MET A 331 5.52 -0.78 4.58
N LEU A 332 5.40 0.35 5.29
CA LEU A 332 4.47 1.43 4.94
C LEU A 332 5.12 2.49 4.05
N LYS A 333 6.36 2.90 4.37
CA LYS A 333 7.06 4.01 3.69
C LYS A 333 7.88 3.57 2.47
N GLY A 334 8.26 4.53 1.64
CA GLY A 334 9.16 4.31 0.50
C GLY A 334 8.47 3.87 -0.80
N LYS A 335 9.26 3.69 -1.87
CA LYS A 335 8.75 3.31 -3.21
C LYS A 335 8.12 1.91 -3.21
N THR A 336 8.72 0.98 -2.47
CA THR A 336 8.23 -0.40 -2.29
C THR A 336 7.31 -0.57 -1.08
N GLY A 337 6.96 0.54 -0.42
CA GLY A 337 6.03 0.55 0.69
C GLY A 337 4.57 0.43 0.22
N ARG A 338 3.68 0.07 1.15
CA ARG A 338 2.27 -0.21 0.88
C ARG A 338 1.54 0.92 0.15
N PHE A 339 1.74 2.17 0.55
CA PHE A 339 1.00 3.31 -0.04
C PHE A 339 1.29 3.47 -1.54
N ARG A 340 2.56 3.46 -1.94
CA ARG A 340 2.93 3.69 -3.34
C ARG A 340 2.78 2.45 -4.20
N GLN A 341 3.24 1.29 -3.71
CA GLN A 341 3.32 0.09 -4.54
C GLN A 341 1.99 -0.68 -4.63
N ASN A 342 1.17 -0.67 -3.58
CA ASN A 342 0.00 -1.56 -3.49
C ASN A 342 -1.35 -0.84 -3.43
N LEU A 343 -1.40 0.37 -2.85
CA LEU A 343 -2.64 1.16 -2.82
C LEU A 343 -2.83 1.92 -4.13
N LEU A 344 -1.79 2.64 -4.58
CA LEU A 344 -1.80 3.38 -5.84
C LEU A 344 -1.45 2.48 -7.05
N GLY A 345 -0.45 1.60 -6.88
CA GLY A 345 -0.14 0.57 -7.86
C GLY A 345 -0.96 -0.69 -7.58
N LYS A 346 -1.80 -1.11 -8.53
CA LYS A 346 -2.45 -2.41 -8.47
C LYS A 346 -2.25 -3.14 -9.78
N ARG A 347 -1.91 -4.43 -9.68
CA ARG A 347 -2.06 -5.33 -10.81
C ARG A 347 -3.54 -5.59 -10.97
N VAL A 348 -4.03 -5.46 -12.20
CA VAL A 348 -5.44 -5.61 -12.53
C VAL A 348 -5.59 -6.81 -13.45
N ASP A 349 -6.66 -7.57 -13.23
CA ASP A 349 -7.10 -8.61 -14.15
C ASP A 349 -7.68 -7.98 -15.43
N TYR A 350 -8.07 -8.80 -16.41
CA TYR A 350 -8.59 -8.34 -17.70
C TYR A 350 -7.65 -7.35 -18.41
N SER A 351 -6.36 -7.66 -18.34
CA SER A 351 -5.31 -6.90 -19.01
C SER A 351 -4.37 -7.79 -19.80
N GLY A 352 -3.85 -7.24 -20.90
CA GLY A 352 -2.91 -7.91 -21.80
C GLY A 352 -1.76 -6.99 -22.17
N ARG A 353 -0.69 -7.53 -22.75
CA ARG A 353 0.40 -6.74 -23.33
C ARG A 353 0.93 -7.43 -24.57
N SER A 354 1.15 -6.67 -25.63
CA SER A 354 1.88 -7.16 -26.81
C SER A 354 2.64 -6.02 -27.50
N VAL A 355 3.51 -6.41 -28.43
CA VAL A 355 4.21 -5.51 -29.34
C VAL A 355 3.21 -4.83 -30.26
N ILE A 356 3.44 -3.55 -30.56
CA ILE A 356 2.63 -2.80 -31.51
C ILE A 356 3.24 -2.84 -32.91
N VAL A 357 2.36 -2.87 -33.91
CA VAL A 357 2.68 -2.77 -35.34
C VAL A 357 1.77 -1.74 -35.98
N VAL A 358 2.18 -1.24 -37.15
CA VAL A 358 1.41 -0.25 -37.88
C VAL A 358 0.13 -0.87 -38.47
N GLY A 359 -1.01 -0.21 -38.29
CA GLY A 359 -2.28 -0.56 -38.93
C GLY A 359 -2.79 0.60 -39.79
N PRO A 360 -2.26 0.78 -41.02
CA PRO A 360 -2.55 1.97 -41.82
C PRO A 360 -3.99 2.02 -42.37
N GLU A 361 -4.67 0.88 -42.47
CA GLU A 361 -6.04 0.76 -42.95
C GLU A 361 -7.09 1.02 -41.86
N LEU A 362 -6.66 1.11 -40.60
CA LEU A 362 -7.56 1.34 -39.47
C LEU A 362 -8.15 2.75 -39.52
N ARG A 363 -9.36 2.92 -38.97
CA ARG A 363 -9.89 4.25 -38.65
C ARG A 363 -9.29 4.77 -37.35
N LEU A 364 -9.34 6.09 -37.13
CA LEU A 364 -8.73 6.72 -35.95
C LEU A 364 -9.21 6.14 -34.60
N HIS A 365 -10.48 5.73 -34.52
CA HIS A 365 -11.10 5.11 -33.33
C HIS A 365 -10.86 3.61 -33.20
N GLN A 366 -10.22 2.96 -34.18
CA GLN A 366 -10.06 1.51 -34.22
C GLN A 366 -8.64 1.10 -33.86
N CYS A 367 -8.50 -0.11 -33.32
CA CYS A 367 -7.23 -0.78 -33.15
C CYS A 367 -7.35 -2.25 -33.51
N GLY A 368 -6.28 -2.87 -34.00
CA GLY A 368 -6.28 -4.30 -34.25
C GLY A 368 -5.87 -5.07 -32.99
N LEU A 369 -6.74 -5.96 -32.52
CA LEU A 369 -6.53 -6.80 -31.35
C LEU A 369 -6.35 -8.26 -31.77
N PRO A 370 -5.24 -8.93 -31.38
CA PRO A 370 -5.01 -10.33 -31.71
C PRO A 370 -6.11 -11.27 -31.20
N ASN A 371 -6.56 -12.18 -32.07
CA ASN A 371 -7.60 -13.17 -31.78
C ASN A 371 -7.40 -13.91 -30.45
N ARG A 372 -6.19 -14.42 -30.19
CA ARG A 372 -5.87 -15.13 -28.93
C ARG A 372 -5.92 -14.23 -27.69
N MET A 373 -5.49 -12.97 -27.83
CA MET A 373 -5.53 -12.02 -26.72
C MET A 373 -6.98 -11.66 -26.40
N ALA A 374 -7.77 -11.39 -27.44
CA ALA A 374 -9.20 -11.10 -27.31
C ALA A 374 -9.94 -12.27 -26.65
N LEU A 375 -9.68 -13.50 -27.09
CA LEU A 375 -10.27 -14.71 -26.51
C LEU A 375 -10.03 -14.81 -25.01
N GLU A 376 -8.80 -14.54 -24.54
CA GLU A 376 -8.44 -14.55 -23.11
C GLU A 376 -9.09 -13.41 -22.32
N LEU A 377 -9.04 -12.19 -22.86
CA LEU A 377 -9.58 -11.00 -22.19
C LEU A 377 -11.10 -11.05 -22.02
N PHE A 378 -11.82 -11.62 -22.99
CA PHE A 378 -13.28 -11.63 -23.00
C PHE A 378 -13.91 -12.96 -22.55
N LYS A 379 -13.13 -13.93 -22.04
CA LYS A 379 -13.62 -15.27 -21.64
C LYS A 379 -14.97 -15.29 -20.90
N PRO A 380 -15.19 -14.49 -19.83
CA PRO A 380 -16.45 -14.57 -19.09
C PRO A 380 -17.65 -14.10 -19.91
N PHE A 381 -17.46 -13.13 -20.79
CA PHE A 381 -18.51 -12.63 -21.69
C PHE A 381 -18.89 -13.69 -22.73
N ILE A 382 -17.88 -14.40 -23.26
CA ILE A 382 -18.07 -15.51 -24.19
C ILE A 382 -18.85 -16.64 -23.51
N TYR A 383 -18.49 -17.02 -22.27
CA TYR A 383 -19.21 -18.06 -21.53
C TYR A 383 -20.69 -17.70 -21.33
N SER A 384 -20.97 -16.44 -20.95
CA SER A 384 -22.34 -15.95 -20.79
C SER A 384 -23.13 -15.99 -22.09
N LYS A 385 -22.53 -15.58 -23.22
CA LYS A 385 -23.18 -15.60 -24.54
C LYS A 385 -23.43 -17.00 -25.08
N LEU A 386 -22.47 -17.92 -24.92
CA LEU A 386 -22.62 -19.33 -25.29
C LEU A 386 -23.80 -19.99 -24.55
N GLU A 387 -23.97 -19.67 -23.27
CA GLU A 387 -25.09 -20.16 -22.46
C GLU A 387 -26.43 -19.54 -22.91
N GLN A 388 -26.47 -18.22 -23.14
CA GLN A 388 -27.66 -17.51 -23.60
C GLN A 388 -28.17 -17.99 -24.97
N GLN A 389 -27.26 -18.32 -25.89
CA GLN A 389 -27.59 -18.84 -27.22
C GLN A 389 -27.87 -20.34 -27.23
N GLY A 390 -27.74 -21.03 -26.09
CA GLY A 390 -28.08 -22.44 -25.95
C GLY A 390 -27.03 -23.43 -26.46
N PHE A 391 -25.83 -22.98 -26.84
CA PHE A 391 -24.74 -23.87 -27.27
C PHE A 391 -24.23 -24.76 -26.12
N VAL A 392 -24.32 -24.26 -24.88
CA VAL A 392 -23.88 -24.96 -23.67
C VAL A 392 -24.84 -24.72 -22.52
N THR A 393 -25.01 -25.74 -21.67
CA THR A 393 -25.88 -25.68 -20.48
C THR A 393 -25.11 -25.43 -19.19
N THR A 394 -23.78 -25.54 -19.20
CA THR A 394 -22.94 -25.35 -18.02
C THR A 394 -21.66 -24.60 -18.35
N ILE A 395 -21.17 -23.82 -17.39
CA ILE A 395 -19.90 -23.07 -17.51
C ILE A 395 -18.71 -24.00 -17.79
N LYS A 396 -18.73 -25.23 -17.26
CA LYS A 396 -17.66 -26.22 -17.53
C LYS A 396 -17.63 -26.65 -19.00
N ALA A 397 -18.80 -26.87 -19.60
CA ALA A 397 -18.90 -27.17 -21.02
C ALA A 397 -18.46 -25.97 -21.87
N ALA A 398 -18.88 -24.75 -21.50
CA ALA A 398 -18.44 -23.50 -22.14
C ALA A 398 -16.91 -23.36 -22.13
N ARG A 399 -16.29 -23.60 -20.97
CA ARG A 399 -14.84 -23.57 -20.81
C ARG A 399 -14.14 -24.58 -21.72
N LYS A 400 -14.63 -25.82 -21.78
CA LYS A 400 -14.07 -26.86 -22.65
C LYS A 400 -14.21 -26.50 -24.14
N MET A 401 -15.33 -25.89 -24.53
CA MET A 401 -15.57 -25.45 -25.90
C MET A 401 -14.62 -24.32 -26.31
N VAL A 402 -14.39 -23.35 -25.43
CA VAL A 402 -13.42 -22.26 -25.64
C VAL A 402 -11.98 -22.77 -25.66
N GLU A 403 -11.61 -23.72 -24.79
CA GLU A 403 -10.29 -24.37 -24.81
C GLU A 403 -10.04 -25.19 -26.09
N GLN A 404 -11.10 -25.65 -26.77
CA GLN A 404 -11.05 -26.33 -28.06
C GLN A 404 -11.06 -25.39 -29.26
N GLU A 405 -11.18 -24.07 -29.06
CA GLU A 405 -11.20 -23.04 -30.12
C GLU A 405 -12.20 -23.36 -31.27
N ARG A 406 -13.42 -23.85 -30.92
CA ARG A 406 -14.43 -24.18 -31.94
C ARG A 406 -14.89 -22.95 -32.73
N GLU A 407 -15.39 -23.17 -33.95
CA GLU A 407 -15.82 -22.11 -34.88
C GLU A 407 -16.87 -21.17 -34.26
N GLU A 408 -17.85 -21.71 -33.54
CA GLU A 408 -18.94 -20.93 -32.93
C GLU A 408 -18.43 -19.92 -31.88
N VAL A 409 -17.26 -20.18 -31.29
CA VAL A 409 -16.62 -19.29 -30.31
C VAL A 409 -16.12 -18.01 -30.98
N TRP A 410 -15.64 -18.10 -32.23
CA TRP A 410 -15.11 -16.94 -32.96
C TRP A 410 -16.22 -15.98 -33.37
N ASP A 411 -17.37 -16.51 -33.80
CA ASP A 411 -18.56 -15.71 -34.12
C ASP A 411 -19.07 -14.95 -32.89
N ILE A 412 -19.17 -15.66 -31.75
CA ILE A 412 -19.57 -15.05 -30.47
C ILE A 412 -18.55 -14.02 -30.00
N LEU A 413 -17.26 -14.28 -30.18
CA LEU A 413 -16.21 -13.32 -29.82
C LEU A 413 -16.35 -12.03 -30.64
N ALA A 414 -16.59 -12.13 -31.94
CA ALA A 414 -16.81 -10.98 -32.81
C ALA A 414 -18.04 -10.17 -32.38
N ASP A 415 -19.12 -10.84 -31.98
CA ASP A 415 -20.33 -10.19 -31.46
C ASP A 415 -20.12 -9.54 -30.08
N VAL A 416 -19.35 -10.14 -29.18
CA VAL A 416 -19.05 -9.60 -27.85
C VAL A 416 -18.16 -8.35 -27.93
N ILE A 417 -17.23 -8.33 -28.87
CA ILE A 417 -16.28 -7.24 -29.06
C ILE A 417 -16.91 -6.04 -29.76
N ARG A 418 -17.95 -6.27 -30.57
CA ARG A 418 -18.65 -5.21 -31.29
C ARG A 418 -19.14 -4.16 -30.29
N GLU A 419 -18.75 -2.90 -30.54
CA GLU A 419 -19.06 -1.74 -29.69
C GLU A 419 -18.54 -1.82 -28.24
N HIS A 420 -17.63 -2.75 -27.92
CA HIS A 420 -16.99 -2.84 -26.62
C HIS A 420 -15.59 -2.17 -26.66
N PRO A 421 -15.44 -0.93 -26.20
CA PRO A 421 -14.14 -0.25 -26.25
C PRO A 421 -13.11 -0.96 -25.35
N ILE A 422 -11.84 -0.84 -25.71
CA ILE A 422 -10.68 -1.23 -24.90
C ILE A 422 -9.76 -0.03 -24.69
N LEU A 423 -8.97 -0.06 -23.63
CA LEU A 423 -8.02 0.98 -23.30
C LEU A 423 -6.61 0.53 -23.66
N LEU A 424 -5.92 1.28 -24.52
CA LEU A 424 -4.51 1.09 -24.80
C LEU A 424 -3.68 2.07 -23.96
N ASN A 425 -2.59 1.58 -23.37
CA ASN A 425 -1.67 2.38 -22.56
C ASN A 425 -0.22 2.02 -22.88
N ARG A 426 0.63 3.04 -23.05
CA ARG A 426 2.08 2.88 -23.19
C ARG A 426 2.80 3.35 -21.93
N ALA A 427 3.73 2.52 -21.44
CA ALA A 427 4.62 2.90 -20.35
C ALA A 427 5.90 3.53 -20.93
N PRO A 428 6.41 4.65 -20.38
CA PRO A 428 5.85 5.44 -19.28
C PRO A 428 4.70 6.38 -19.71
N THR A 429 3.65 6.45 -18.89
CA THR A 429 2.53 7.38 -19.12
C THR A 429 2.89 8.77 -18.57
N LEU A 430 3.26 9.71 -19.44
CA LEU A 430 3.69 11.06 -19.06
C LEU A 430 2.51 12.05 -18.90
N HIS A 431 1.45 11.84 -19.66
CA HIS A 431 0.26 12.69 -19.67
C HIS A 431 -0.98 11.87 -20.05
N ARG A 432 -2.18 12.45 -19.88
CA ARG A 432 -3.45 11.75 -20.11
C ARG A 432 -3.59 11.08 -21.48
N LEU A 433 -2.98 11.66 -22.53
CA LEU A 433 -3.05 11.10 -23.90
C LEU A 433 -2.26 9.79 -24.08
N GLY A 434 -1.43 9.40 -23.10
CA GLY A 434 -0.75 8.11 -23.11
C GLY A 434 -1.66 6.93 -22.78
N MET A 435 -2.95 7.19 -22.54
CA MET A 435 -4.00 6.19 -22.36
C MET A 435 -5.27 6.62 -23.10
N GLN A 436 -5.71 5.84 -24.08
CA GLN A 436 -6.89 6.17 -24.91
C GLN A 436 -7.74 4.93 -25.16
N ALA A 437 -9.03 5.15 -25.43
CA ALA A 437 -9.96 4.11 -25.79
C ALA A 437 -10.05 3.93 -27.32
N PHE A 438 -10.19 2.67 -27.74
CA PHE A 438 -10.35 2.27 -29.13
C PHE A 438 -11.38 1.14 -29.23
N GLU A 439 -12.02 1.01 -30.39
CA GLU A 439 -12.81 -0.15 -30.75
C GLU A 439 -11.89 -1.26 -31.28
N PRO A 440 -11.94 -2.48 -30.74
CA PRO A 440 -11.11 -3.57 -31.22
C PRO A 440 -11.66 -4.13 -32.52
N LEU A 441 -10.77 -4.34 -33.49
CA LEU A 441 -10.99 -5.21 -34.64
C LEU A 441 -10.16 -6.47 -34.44
N LEU A 442 -10.79 -7.62 -34.64
CA LEU A 442 -10.11 -8.91 -34.57
C LEU A 442 -9.12 -9.04 -35.74
N ILE A 443 -7.87 -9.33 -35.42
CA ILE A 443 -6.81 -9.54 -36.41
C ILE A 443 -6.07 -10.85 -36.14
N ASP A 444 -5.57 -11.43 -37.23
CA ASP A 444 -4.66 -12.56 -37.16
C ASP A 444 -3.25 -12.12 -36.72
N GLY A 445 -2.56 -13.04 -36.06
CA GLY A 445 -1.23 -12.80 -35.50
C GLY A 445 -1.23 -12.54 -33.99
N LYS A 446 -0.19 -11.87 -33.51
CA LYS A 446 0.07 -11.66 -32.06
C LYS A 446 0.34 -10.21 -31.68
N ALA A 447 0.55 -9.32 -32.65
CA ALA A 447 0.88 -7.92 -32.42
C ALA A 447 -0.38 -7.05 -32.50
N ILE A 448 -0.43 -5.99 -31.70
CA ILE A 448 -1.54 -5.03 -31.71
C ILE A 448 -1.30 -4.06 -32.86
N GLN A 449 -2.30 -3.83 -33.71
CA GLN A 449 -2.21 -2.79 -34.74
C GLN A 449 -2.69 -1.46 -34.19
N LEU A 450 -1.89 -0.42 -34.40
CA LEU A 450 -2.19 0.94 -33.97
C LEU A 450 -2.25 1.89 -35.16
N HIS A 451 -3.19 2.84 -35.11
CA HIS A 451 -3.32 3.89 -36.11
C HIS A 451 -2.10 4.84 -36.09
N PRO A 452 -1.45 5.16 -37.23
CA PRO A 452 -0.23 5.97 -37.25
C PRO A 452 -0.36 7.35 -36.59
N LEU A 453 -1.50 8.04 -36.78
CA LEU A 453 -1.72 9.39 -36.23
C LEU A 453 -1.78 9.46 -34.70
N VAL A 454 -2.04 8.34 -34.00
CA VAL A 454 -2.04 8.35 -32.53
C VAL A 454 -0.66 8.07 -31.93
N CYS A 455 0.32 7.64 -32.73
CA CYS A 455 1.67 7.34 -32.25
C CYS A 455 2.34 8.53 -31.56
N ALA A 456 2.13 9.75 -32.09
CA ALA A 456 2.63 10.98 -31.48
C ALA A 456 2.05 11.20 -30.07
N ALA A 457 0.77 10.88 -29.86
CA ALA A 457 0.13 10.98 -28.55
C ALA A 457 0.66 9.93 -27.56
N PHE A 458 0.98 8.72 -28.01
CA PHE A 458 1.61 7.71 -27.15
C PHE A 458 3.13 7.88 -27.00
N ASN A 459 3.72 8.79 -27.78
CA ASN A 459 5.16 8.90 -28.00
C ASN A 459 5.78 7.54 -28.39
N ALA A 460 5.07 6.79 -29.23
CA ALA A 460 5.37 5.43 -29.61
C ALA A 460 5.94 5.35 -31.03
N ASP A 461 6.81 4.37 -31.26
CA ASP A 461 7.30 3.96 -32.57
C ASP A 461 7.12 2.43 -32.74
N PHE A 462 7.57 1.88 -33.86
CA PHE A 462 7.32 0.49 -34.24
C PHE A 462 8.61 -0.35 -34.23
N ASP A 463 9.56 -0.04 -33.35
CA ASP A 463 10.88 -0.71 -33.26
C ASP A 463 10.93 -1.87 -32.23
N GLY A 464 9.80 -2.17 -31.59
CA GLY A 464 9.70 -3.17 -30.52
C GLY A 464 8.90 -2.71 -29.30
N ASP A 465 8.42 -1.47 -29.33
CA ASP A 465 7.48 -0.91 -28.36
C ASP A 465 6.30 -1.83 -28.05
N GLN A 466 5.86 -1.81 -26.79
CA GLN A 466 4.76 -2.63 -26.29
C GLN A 466 3.68 -1.77 -25.65
N MET A 467 2.43 -2.14 -25.87
CA MET A 467 1.28 -1.51 -25.22
C MET A 467 0.52 -2.50 -24.35
N ALA A 468 0.01 -2.00 -23.23
CA ALA A 468 -0.93 -2.72 -22.39
C ALA A 468 -2.36 -2.44 -22.85
N VAL A 469 -3.18 -3.49 -22.81
CA VAL A 469 -4.62 -3.45 -23.10
C VAL A 469 -5.38 -3.65 -21.79
N HIS A 470 -6.43 -2.88 -21.56
CA HIS A 470 -7.36 -3.06 -20.44
C HIS A 470 -8.81 -3.06 -20.92
N VAL A 471 -9.64 -3.93 -20.35
CA VAL A 471 -11.05 -4.05 -20.72
C VAL A 471 -11.95 -3.38 -19.66
N PRO A 472 -12.73 -2.34 -20.01
CA PRO A 472 -13.72 -1.75 -19.10
C PRO A 472 -14.91 -2.70 -18.90
N LEU A 473 -15.15 -3.12 -17.66
CA LEU A 473 -16.14 -4.18 -17.38
C LEU A 473 -17.56 -3.66 -17.09
N SER A 474 -17.69 -2.53 -16.39
CA SER A 474 -19.00 -1.98 -16.06
C SER A 474 -19.55 -1.14 -17.22
N VAL A 475 -20.87 -1.03 -17.30
CA VAL A 475 -21.54 -0.24 -18.34
C VAL A 475 -21.11 1.23 -18.23
N GLU A 476 -20.98 1.77 -17.02
CA GLU A 476 -20.52 3.13 -16.79
C GLU A 476 -19.09 3.34 -17.28
N ALA A 477 -18.19 2.37 -17.03
CA ALA A 477 -16.80 2.45 -17.48
C ALA A 477 -16.69 2.34 -19.02
N GLN A 478 -17.54 1.53 -19.66
CA GLN A 478 -17.60 1.43 -21.12
C GLN A 478 -18.10 2.74 -21.74
N ILE A 479 -19.16 3.32 -21.18
CA ILE A 479 -19.70 4.62 -21.62
C ILE A 479 -18.67 5.73 -21.39
N GLU A 480 -18.03 5.79 -20.22
CA GLU A 480 -16.97 6.77 -19.91
C GLU A 480 -15.81 6.65 -20.89
N SER A 481 -15.37 5.42 -21.19
CA SER A 481 -14.31 5.16 -22.17
C SER A 481 -14.70 5.70 -23.55
N ARG A 482 -15.94 5.49 -23.98
CA ARG A 482 -16.46 5.93 -25.27
C ARG A 482 -16.66 7.44 -25.36
N VAL A 483 -17.20 8.06 -24.31
CA VAL A 483 -17.56 9.48 -24.29
C VAL A 483 -16.35 10.38 -23.99
N LEU A 484 -15.42 9.95 -23.14
CA LEU A 484 -14.31 10.80 -22.69
C LEU A 484 -12.95 10.35 -23.23
N MET A 485 -12.70 9.04 -23.33
CA MET A 485 -11.37 8.51 -23.61
C MET A 485 -11.12 8.10 -25.06
N MET A 486 -12.18 8.02 -25.89
CA MET A 486 -12.06 7.63 -27.30
C MET A 486 -11.04 8.50 -28.03
N SER A 487 -10.21 7.89 -28.86
CA SER A 487 -9.13 8.60 -29.57
C SER A 487 -9.62 9.80 -30.40
N THR A 488 -10.85 9.71 -30.95
CA THR A 488 -11.50 10.79 -31.73
C THR A 488 -11.79 12.05 -30.91
N ASN A 489 -11.91 11.94 -29.58
CA ASN A 489 -12.18 13.08 -28.72
C ASN A 489 -10.88 13.82 -28.35
N ASN A 490 -9.74 13.17 -28.53
CA ASN A 490 -8.43 13.59 -28.05
C ASN A 490 -7.56 14.17 -29.18
N ILE A 491 -8.11 15.15 -29.92
CA ILE A 491 -7.47 15.76 -31.10
C ILE A 491 -6.43 16.82 -30.72
N LEU A 492 -6.69 17.60 -29.66
CA LEU A 492 -5.85 18.73 -29.24
C LEU A 492 -5.01 18.38 -28.01
N SER A 493 -3.78 18.89 -27.99
CA SER A 493 -2.93 18.84 -26.80
C SER A 493 -3.55 19.66 -25.66
N PRO A 494 -3.74 19.09 -24.46
CA PRO A 494 -4.29 19.80 -23.32
C PRO A 494 -3.41 20.96 -22.85
N ALA A 495 -2.11 20.92 -23.14
CA ALA A 495 -1.15 21.91 -22.67
C ALA A 495 -1.08 23.15 -23.57
N THR A 496 -1.24 22.98 -24.89
CA THR A 496 -0.99 24.05 -25.87
C THR A 496 -2.20 24.38 -26.75
N GLY A 497 -3.24 23.53 -26.74
CA GLY A 497 -4.38 23.66 -27.65
C GLY A 497 -4.06 23.36 -29.12
N ARG A 498 -2.83 22.94 -29.45
CA ARG A 498 -2.45 22.56 -30.82
C ARG A 498 -2.89 21.12 -31.14
N PRO A 499 -3.26 20.81 -32.40
CA PRO A 499 -3.56 19.44 -32.81
C PRO A 499 -2.38 18.50 -32.58
N ILE A 500 -2.64 17.32 -32.01
CA ILE A 500 -1.63 16.27 -31.80
C ILE A 500 -1.70 15.17 -32.86
N ILE A 501 -2.84 15.01 -33.52
CA ILE A 501 -3.09 14.00 -34.57
C ILE A 501 -2.62 14.46 -35.96
N GLY A 502 -1.63 15.34 -36.02
CA GLY A 502 -1.07 15.82 -37.29
C GLY A 502 -0.36 14.69 -38.04
N PRO A 503 -0.46 14.63 -39.38
CA PRO A 503 0.37 13.72 -40.17
C PRO A 503 1.86 13.96 -39.92
N THR A 504 2.64 12.89 -39.90
CA THR A 504 4.09 12.93 -39.70
C THR A 504 4.79 12.17 -40.82
N GLN A 505 6.09 12.46 -41.00
CA GLN A 505 7.01 11.71 -41.88
C GLN A 505 6.44 11.50 -43.30
N ASP A 506 6.17 10.26 -43.68
CA ASP A 506 5.86 9.84 -45.05
C ASP A 506 4.56 10.45 -45.58
N ILE A 507 3.56 10.66 -44.71
CA ILE A 507 2.30 11.30 -45.12
C ILE A 507 2.57 12.75 -45.54
N VAL A 508 3.40 13.46 -44.78
CA VAL A 508 3.79 14.84 -45.09
C VAL A 508 4.64 14.87 -46.36
N LEU A 509 5.56 13.92 -46.53
CA LEU A 509 6.40 13.81 -47.73
C LEU A 509 5.55 13.54 -48.98
N GLY A 510 4.57 12.65 -48.90
CA GLY A 510 3.63 12.36 -50.00
C GLY A 510 2.82 13.59 -50.38
N CYS A 511 2.20 14.26 -49.42
CA CYS A 511 1.48 15.52 -49.67
C CYS A 511 2.40 16.61 -50.25
N TYR A 512 3.61 16.76 -49.70
CA TYR A 512 4.60 17.70 -50.22
C TYR A 512 4.98 17.38 -51.66
N TYR A 513 5.27 16.11 -51.97
CA TYR A 513 5.60 15.68 -53.32
C TYR A 513 4.45 16.01 -54.30
N MET A 514 3.23 15.57 -54.00
CA MET A 514 2.06 15.77 -54.87
C MET A 514 1.71 17.25 -55.12
N THR A 515 2.04 18.14 -54.18
CA THR A 515 1.71 19.57 -54.27
C THR A 515 2.79 20.42 -54.93
N ARG A 516 3.93 19.83 -55.36
CA ARG A 516 4.98 20.57 -56.04
C ARG A 516 4.69 20.75 -57.53
N LEU A 517 5.02 21.94 -58.04
CA LEU A 517 4.99 22.24 -59.46
C LEU A 517 6.37 21.99 -60.10
N ARG A 518 6.36 21.46 -61.33
CA ARG A 518 7.56 21.30 -62.15
C ARG A 518 7.31 21.93 -63.52
N PRO A 519 8.06 22.98 -63.91
CA PRO A 519 7.95 23.58 -65.24
C PRO A 519 8.35 22.58 -66.34
N GLY A 520 7.71 22.68 -67.51
CA GLY A 520 8.07 21.93 -68.71
C GLY A 520 7.67 20.45 -68.68
N VAL A 521 6.60 20.10 -67.97
CA VAL A 521 6.07 18.73 -67.91
C VAL A 521 4.83 18.56 -68.79
N HIS A 522 4.54 17.32 -69.18
CA HIS A 522 3.37 16.99 -69.99
C HIS A 522 2.06 17.42 -69.30
N GLY A 523 1.17 18.07 -70.04
CA GLY A 523 -0.11 18.54 -69.55
C GLY A 523 -0.11 19.96 -68.95
N GLU A 524 1.01 20.69 -68.98
CA GLU A 524 1.09 22.07 -68.51
C GLU A 524 0.11 23.00 -69.25
N ASN A 525 -0.56 23.89 -68.51
CA ASN A 525 -1.61 24.82 -68.95
C ASN A 525 -2.93 24.18 -69.43
N SER A 526 -3.12 22.87 -69.21
CA SER A 526 -4.40 22.21 -69.48
C SER A 526 -5.54 22.78 -68.64
N ARG A 527 -6.76 22.77 -69.18
CA ARG A 527 -7.96 23.30 -68.52
C ARG A 527 -8.96 22.17 -68.32
N PHE A 528 -9.44 22.00 -67.10
CA PHE A 528 -10.43 20.98 -66.74
C PHE A 528 -11.67 21.61 -66.11
N SER A 529 -12.83 21.07 -66.44
CA SER A 529 -14.14 21.56 -66.02
C SER A 529 -14.54 21.09 -64.61
N SER A 530 -13.89 20.05 -64.08
CA SER A 530 -14.09 19.45 -62.75
C SER A 530 -12.84 18.72 -62.25
N VAL A 531 -12.81 18.42 -60.94
CA VAL A 531 -11.74 17.60 -60.32
C VAL A 531 -11.71 16.18 -60.88
N ASP A 532 -12.86 15.60 -61.20
CA ASP A 532 -12.96 14.23 -61.74
C ASP A 532 -12.35 14.14 -63.14
N GLU A 533 -12.55 15.15 -63.99
CA GLU A 533 -11.95 15.22 -65.33
C GLU A 533 -10.41 15.32 -65.24
N ALA A 534 -9.90 16.13 -64.30
CA ALA A 534 -8.47 16.22 -64.05
C ALA A 534 -7.89 14.89 -63.53
N ARG A 535 -8.64 14.16 -62.69
CA ARG A 535 -8.23 12.83 -62.21
C ARG A 535 -8.21 11.79 -63.32
N LEU A 536 -9.24 11.74 -64.17
CA LEU A 536 -9.27 10.86 -65.34
C LEU A 536 -8.09 11.13 -66.28
N ALA A 537 -7.76 12.40 -66.53
CA ALA A 537 -6.61 12.78 -67.34
C ALA A 537 -5.27 12.35 -66.72
N PHE A 538 -5.15 12.43 -65.39
CA PHE A 538 -3.99 11.93 -64.66
C PHE A 538 -3.87 10.41 -64.75
N ASP A 539 -4.96 9.68 -64.48
CA ASP A 539 -4.99 8.22 -64.52
C ASP A 539 -4.72 7.67 -65.94
N ALA A 540 -5.13 8.41 -66.98
CA ALA A 540 -4.84 8.12 -68.38
C ALA A 540 -3.39 8.49 -68.81
N GLY A 541 -2.59 9.10 -67.92
CA GLY A 541 -1.22 9.52 -68.20
C GLY A 541 -1.10 10.75 -69.12
N VAL A 542 -2.19 11.49 -69.34
CA VAL A 542 -2.23 12.68 -70.22
C VAL A 542 -1.60 13.89 -69.55
N ILE A 543 -1.68 13.98 -68.22
CA ILE A 543 -1.06 15.04 -67.42
C ILE A 543 -0.11 14.47 -66.38
N HIS A 544 1.00 15.17 -66.14
CA HIS A 544 1.95 14.83 -65.10
C HIS A 544 1.46 15.35 -63.73
N ILE A 545 1.73 14.63 -62.63
CA ILE A 545 1.27 15.00 -61.27
C ILE A 545 1.70 16.41 -60.83
N HIS A 546 2.87 16.86 -61.30
CA HIS A 546 3.43 18.20 -61.04
C HIS A 546 3.12 19.25 -62.12
N ALA A 547 2.21 18.96 -63.06
CA ALA A 547 1.84 19.90 -64.12
C ALA A 547 1.00 21.06 -63.57
N ALA A 548 1.33 22.29 -63.95
CA ALA A 548 0.49 23.44 -63.64
C ALA A 548 -0.76 23.40 -64.53
N ILE A 549 -1.93 23.20 -63.94
CA ILE A 549 -3.23 23.05 -64.64
C ILE A 549 -4.25 24.04 -64.06
N ASN A 550 -5.28 24.36 -64.85
CA ASN A 550 -6.42 25.15 -64.38
C ASN A 550 -7.64 24.23 -64.24
N VAL A 551 -8.09 24.01 -63.00
CA VAL A 551 -9.29 23.23 -62.71
C VAL A 551 -10.35 24.15 -62.13
N ARG A 552 -11.58 24.06 -62.62
CA ARG A 552 -12.72 24.70 -61.96
C ARG A 552 -13.10 23.85 -60.73
N ILE A 553 -12.88 24.39 -59.53
CA ILE A 553 -13.18 23.76 -58.23
C ILE A 553 -14.61 24.09 -57.81
#